data_AF-A0AAV1QJL1-F1
#
_entry.id   AF-A0AAV1QJL1-F1
#
_cell.length_a   1.000
_cell.length_b   1.000
_cell.length_c   1.000
_cell.angle_alpha   90.00
_cell.angle_beta   90.00
_cell.angle_gamma   90.00
#
_symmetry.space_group_name_H-M   'P 1'
#
loop_
_entity.id
_entity.type
_entity.pdbx_description
1 polymer ?
#
loop_
_entity_poly.entity_id
_entity_poly.type
_entity_poly.pdbx_seq_one_letter_code
_entity_poly.pdbx_strand_id
1 'polypeptide(L)'
;MTSRIVFFHQNFCSNSTVLRTWTACQSCSISAFISCPSGFRRSPGTSTKDCKYYIRTYTLKIPINGCSFECYKEEELKTCCPGFWGPDCIECPEEAARPCSSRGVCSDGLGGNGTCTCQVGFAGTACEDCEANRYGPSCSSVCSCVHGLCAAGVKGDGRCTCFSGYGGASCDKELPECASLSCQQNSRCMEEALTGRLVCRCLPGYQQTAAQCVSVNPCLQQVCHVHATCVHSGPDQHLCACNHGYSGDGRVCMAVDPCQNKHGGCSTESTRCLILATLPVPLSLVSLSWLSNLVCGLQSPCPHLSCAVRLLLVLTRSPVHLVLSLTCPNPHLS
;
A
#
# COMPACT_ATOMS: atom_id res chain seq x y z
N MET A 1 0.24 29.43 -33.17
CA MET A 1 -0.07 28.30 -32.28
C MET A 1 -0.12 27.03 -33.14
N THR A 2 1.04 26.44 -33.39
CA THR A 2 1.16 25.17 -34.10
C THR A 2 0.89 24.05 -33.09
N SER A 3 -0.34 23.53 -33.06
CA SER A 3 -0.63 22.27 -32.40
C SER A 3 0.17 21.17 -33.08
N ARG A 4 1.27 20.74 -32.44
CA ARG A 4 1.90 19.47 -32.77
C ARG A 4 0.90 18.37 -32.43
N ILE A 5 0.27 17.81 -33.45
CA ILE A 5 -0.40 16.52 -33.37
C ILE A 5 0.71 15.53 -32.99
N VAL A 6 0.74 15.13 -31.72
CA VAL A 6 1.56 14.02 -31.26
C VAL A 6 0.94 12.77 -31.89
N PHE A 7 1.57 12.27 -32.94
CA PHE A 7 1.32 10.91 -33.41
C PHE A 7 1.67 9.97 -32.26
N PHE A 8 0.67 9.39 -31.59
CA PHE A 8 0.86 8.18 -30.80
C PHE A 8 1.31 7.10 -31.79
N HIS A 9 2.63 6.92 -31.92
CA HIS A 9 3.15 5.64 -32.35
C HIS A 9 2.59 4.62 -31.36
N GLN A 10 1.68 3.77 -31.82
CA GLN A 10 1.09 2.78 -30.95
C GLN A 10 2.23 1.86 -30.52
N ASN A 11 2.70 1.96 -29.27
CA ASN A 11 3.73 1.11 -28.64
C ASN A 11 3.27 -0.36 -28.46
N PHE A 12 2.36 -0.76 -29.33
CA PHE A 12 1.74 -2.05 -29.39
C PHE A 12 2.39 -2.81 -30.52
N CYS A 13 2.95 -3.95 -30.16
CA CYS A 13 3.45 -4.94 -31.08
C CYS A 13 2.34 -5.98 -31.28
N SER A 14 1.93 -6.22 -32.53
CA SER A 14 1.03 -7.33 -32.85
C SER A 14 1.85 -8.62 -32.95
N ASN A 15 1.52 -9.61 -32.13
CA ASN A 15 1.99 -10.98 -32.36
C ASN A 15 0.84 -11.76 -32.99
N SER A 16 1.10 -12.38 -34.15
CA SER A 16 0.09 -13.20 -34.83
C SER A 16 0.15 -14.62 -34.28
N THR A 17 -0.96 -15.11 -33.76
CA THR A 17 -1.09 -16.51 -33.36
C THR A 17 -1.93 -17.24 -34.41
N VAL A 18 -1.42 -18.38 -34.87
CA VAL A 18 -2.14 -19.22 -35.84
C VAL A 18 -3.00 -20.22 -35.07
N LEU A 19 -4.30 -19.96 -35.02
CA LEU A 19 -5.28 -20.93 -34.54
C LEU A 19 -5.47 -22.01 -35.60
N ARG A 20 -5.42 -23.28 -35.18
CA ARG A 20 -5.61 -24.44 -36.06
C ARG A 20 -6.80 -25.25 -35.59
N THR A 21 -7.60 -25.71 -36.54
CA THR A 21 -8.77 -26.56 -36.32
C THR A 21 -8.93 -27.55 -37.47
N TRP A 22 -9.83 -28.51 -37.34
CA TRP A 22 -10.09 -29.54 -38.35
C TRP A 22 -11.56 -29.50 -38.77
N THR A 23 -11.83 -29.73 -40.06
CA THR A 23 -13.21 -29.90 -40.53
C THR A 23 -13.84 -31.18 -39.97
N ALA A 24 -15.16 -31.21 -39.84
CA ALA A 24 -15.86 -32.46 -39.55
C ALA A 24 -15.49 -33.54 -40.58
N CYS A 25 -15.33 -34.78 -40.13
CA CYS A 25 -15.03 -35.90 -41.01
C CYS A 25 -16.24 -36.19 -41.92
N GLN A 26 -16.02 -36.21 -43.23
CA GLN A 26 -17.07 -36.47 -44.22
C GLN A 26 -16.54 -37.35 -45.36
N SER A 27 -17.43 -37.75 -46.27
CA SER A 27 -17.02 -38.53 -47.45
C SER A 27 -15.96 -37.79 -48.28
N CYS A 28 -14.87 -38.48 -48.61
CA CYS A 28 -13.81 -37.93 -49.45
C CYS A 28 -14.29 -37.53 -50.85
N SER A 29 -15.41 -38.11 -51.33
CA SER A 29 -16.02 -37.79 -52.62
C SER A 29 -16.62 -36.38 -52.68
N ILE A 30 -16.96 -35.79 -51.53
CA ILE A 30 -17.45 -34.40 -51.44
C ILE A 30 -16.37 -33.44 -50.94
N SER A 31 -15.10 -33.84 -51.02
CA SER A 31 -13.95 -33.05 -50.56
C SER A 31 -13.90 -31.62 -51.12
N ALA A 32 -14.44 -31.39 -52.32
CA ALA A 32 -14.55 -30.06 -52.92
C ALA A 32 -15.54 -29.12 -52.19
N PHE A 33 -16.54 -29.66 -51.49
CA PHE A 33 -17.62 -28.89 -50.85
C PHE A 33 -17.43 -28.70 -49.33
N ILE A 34 -16.36 -29.25 -48.74
CA ILE A 34 -16.13 -29.18 -47.29
C ILE A 34 -15.49 -27.82 -46.94
N SER A 35 -16.28 -26.84 -46.54
CA SER A 35 -15.77 -25.53 -46.12
C SER A 35 -15.25 -25.55 -44.68
N CYS A 36 -14.24 -24.72 -44.39
CA CYS A 36 -13.79 -24.46 -43.03
C CYS A 36 -14.85 -23.66 -42.23
N PRO A 37 -14.81 -23.70 -40.88
CA PRO A 37 -15.65 -22.84 -40.04
C PRO A 37 -15.44 -21.35 -40.34
N SER A 38 -16.44 -20.52 -40.01
CA SER A 38 -16.42 -19.08 -40.28
C SER A 38 -15.14 -18.41 -39.78
N GLY A 39 -14.45 -17.71 -40.69
CA GLY A 39 -13.19 -17.00 -40.39
C GLY A 39 -11.92 -17.84 -40.50
N PHE A 40 -12.01 -19.14 -40.81
CA PHE A 40 -10.85 -20.00 -41.04
C PHE A 40 -10.65 -20.30 -42.54
N ARG A 41 -9.39 -20.40 -42.96
CA ARG A 41 -8.97 -20.76 -44.33
C ARG A 41 -8.34 -22.16 -44.37
N ARG A 42 -8.44 -22.85 -45.51
CA ARG A 42 -7.87 -24.20 -45.70
C ARG A 42 -6.35 -24.15 -45.78
N SER A 43 -5.67 -25.03 -45.05
CA SER A 43 -4.22 -25.21 -45.13
C SER A 43 -3.83 -25.92 -46.44
N PRO A 44 -2.82 -25.45 -47.20
CA PRO A 44 -2.36 -26.13 -48.41
C PRO A 44 -1.69 -27.47 -48.09
N GLY A 45 -2.24 -28.58 -48.59
CA GLY A 45 -1.57 -29.90 -48.56
C GLY A 45 -1.85 -30.77 -47.33
N THR A 46 -2.60 -30.32 -46.31
CA THR A 46 -2.90 -31.13 -45.11
C THR A 46 -4.28 -31.82 -45.21
N SER A 47 -4.33 -33.00 -45.82
CA SER A 47 -5.52 -33.87 -45.81
C SER A 47 -5.25 -35.16 -45.05
N THR A 48 -5.98 -35.43 -43.98
CA THR A 48 -5.92 -36.73 -43.28
C THR A 48 -7.05 -37.63 -43.79
N LYS A 49 -6.67 -38.78 -44.36
CA LYS A 49 -7.62 -39.82 -44.84
C LYS A 49 -8.03 -40.81 -43.73
N ASP A 50 -7.63 -40.53 -42.49
CA ASP A 50 -7.69 -41.46 -41.36
C ASP A 50 -8.82 -41.15 -40.38
N CYS A 51 -9.74 -40.26 -40.76
CA CYS A 51 -10.93 -39.96 -39.96
C CYS A 51 -12.07 -40.92 -40.35
N LYS A 52 -12.97 -41.22 -39.41
CA LYS A 52 -14.18 -42.04 -39.67
C LYS A 52 -15.44 -41.22 -39.41
N TYR A 53 -16.38 -41.26 -40.35
CA TYR A 53 -17.71 -40.69 -40.19
C TYR A 53 -18.75 -41.81 -40.14
N TYR A 54 -19.91 -41.53 -39.55
CA TYR A 54 -20.92 -42.56 -39.27
C TYR A 54 -22.18 -42.30 -40.09
N ILE A 55 -22.58 -43.28 -40.89
CA ILE A 55 -23.89 -43.25 -41.55
C ILE A 55 -24.88 -43.98 -40.64
N ARG A 56 -26.02 -43.35 -40.36
CA ARG A 56 -27.13 -43.95 -39.63
C ARG A 56 -28.12 -44.54 -40.62
N THR A 57 -28.39 -45.84 -40.47
CA THR A 57 -29.55 -46.52 -41.06
C THR A 57 -30.58 -46.77 -39.95
N TYR A 58 -31.76 -47.31 -40.29
CA TYR A 58 -32.83 -47.58 -39.31
C TYR A 58 -32.40 -48.48 -38.14
N THR A 59 -31.38 -49.33 -38.33
CA THR A 59 -30.96 -50.32 -37.31
C THR A 59 -29.47 -50.30 -36.98
N LEU A 60 -28.60 -49.71 -37.83
CA LEU A 60 -27.14 -49.78 -37.66
C LEU A 60 -26.44 -48.42 -37.86
N LYS A 61 -25.38 -48.20 -37.08
CA LYS A 61 -24.46 -47.05 -37.16
C LYS A 61 -23.11 -47.51 -37.70
N ILE A 62 -22.88 -47.33 -38.99
CA ILE A 62 -21.73 -47.93 -39.68
C ILE A 62 -20.58 -46.90 -39.78
N PRO A 63 -19.36 -47.22 -39.31
CA PRO A 63 -18.19 -46.37 -39.47
C PRO A 63 -17.62 -46.50 -40.88
N ILE A 64 -17.40 -45.37 -41.56
CA ILE A 64 -16.82 -45.31 -42.91
C ILE A 64 -15.64 -44.35 -42.89
N ASN A 65 -14.59 -44.69 -43.61
CA ASN A 65 -13.42 -43.82 -43.76
C ASN A 65 -13.82 -42.54 -44.52
N GLY A 66 -13.40 -41.41 -43.98
CA GLY A 66 -13.65 -40.09 -44.52
C GLY A 66 -12.39 -39.24 -44.59
N CYS A 67 -12.59 -37.99 -44.99
CA CYS A 67 -11.55 -36.99 -45.11
C CYS A 67 -11.85 -35.82 -44.17
N SER A 68 -10.79 -35.31 -43.53
CA SER A 68 -10.79 -34.06 -42.76
C SER A 68 -9.62 -33.19 -43.20
N PHE A 69 -9.85 -31.88 -43.22
CA PHE A 69 -8.88 -30.87 -43.65
C PHE A 69 -8.49 -29.99 -42.47
N GLU A 70 -7.21 -29.66 -42.38
CA GLU A 70 -6.71 -28.66 -41.44
C GLU A 70 -7.12 -27.26 -41.93
N CYS A 71 -7.72 -26.50 -41.03
CA CYS A 71 -8.14 -25.13 -41.22
C CYS A 71 -7.36 -24.24 -40.26
N TYR A 72 -6.92 -23.08 -40.72
CA TYR A 72 -6.15 -22.14 -39.91
C TYR A 72 -6.72 -20.73 -39.98
N LYS A 73 -6.52 -19.96 -38.91
CA LYS A 73 -6.87 -18.55 -38.80
C LYS A 73 -5.74 -17.82 -38.10
N GLU A 74 -5.35 -16.66 -38.62
CA GLU A 74 -4.42 -15.75 -37.95
C GLU A 74 -5.24 -14.78 -37.09
N GLU A 75 -4.99 -14.77 -35.80
CA GLU A 75 -5.51 -13.77 -34.86
C GLU A 75 -4.37 -12.84 -34.46
N GLU A 76 -4.59 -11.53 -34.59
CA GLU A 76 -3.66 -10.52 -34.11
C GLU A 76 -3.91 -10.25 -32.63
N LEU A 77 -3.01 -10.75 -31.78
CA LEU A 77 -3.01 -10.37 -30.38
C LEU A 77 -2.22 -9.09 -30.24
N LYS A 78 -2.90 -8.01 -29.86
CA LYS A 78 -2.27 -6.74 -29.53
C LYS A 78 -1.54 -6.91 -28.20
N THR A 79 -0.22 -6.77 -28.20
CA THR A 79 0.64 -6.83 -27.01
C THR A 79 1.46 -5.56 -26.91
N CYS A 80 1.98 -5.22 -25.73
CA CYS A 80 2.97 -4.15 -25.63
C CYS A 80 4.31 -4.62 -26.22
N CYS A 81 5.02 -3.71 -26.86
CA CYS A 81 6.40 -3.96 -27.23
C CYS A 81 7.27 -4.13 -25.95
N PRO A 82 8.44 -4.79 -26.04
CA PRO A 82 9.33 -4.95 -24.89
C PRO A 82 9.69 -3.60 -24.26
N GLY A 83 9.66 -3.52 -22.93
CA GLY A 83 9.91 -2.26 -22.21
C GLY A 83 8.70 -1.31 -22.12
N PHE A 84 7.50 -1.78 -22.48
CA PHE A 84 6.24 -1.06 -22.29
C PHE A 84 5.23 -1.89 -21.49
N TRP A 85 4.41 -1.23 -20.67
CA TRP A 85 3.53 -1.88 -19.71
C TRP A 85 2.14 -1.26 -19.62
N GLY A 86 1.19 -2.02 -19.07
CA GLY A 86 -0.19 -1.60 -18.85
C GLY A 86 -1.04 -1.58 -20.12
N PRO A 87 -2.32 -1.18 -20.02
CA PRO A 87 -3.27 -1.21 -21.13
C PRO A 87 -2.93 -0.22 -22.24
N ASP A 88 -2.24 0.87 -21.89
CA ASP A 88 -1.84 1.94 -22.83
C ASP A 88 -0.40 1.77 -23.35
N CYS A 89 0.29 0.70 -22.96
CA CYS A 89 1.71 0.46 -23.27
C CYS A 89 2.58 1.68 -22.98
N ILE A 90 2.59 2.07 -21.71
CA ILE A 90 3.40 3.13 -21.14
C ILE A 90 4.85 2.66 -21.05
N GLU A 91 5.80 3.54 -21.31
CA GLU A 91 7.23 3.23 -21.23
C GLU A 91 7.66 2.85 -19.80
N CYS A 92 8.50 1.83 -19.67
CA CYS A 92 9.14 1.46 -18.40
C CYS A 92 10.06 2.61 -17.91
N PRO A 93 10.34 2.69 -16.59
CA PRO A 93 11.21 3.73 -16.06
C PRO A 93 12.58 3.82 -16.76
N GLU A 94 13.08 5.05 -16.90
CA GLU A 94 14.20 5.49 -17.77
C GLU A 94 13.87 5.49 -19.27
N GLU A 95 14.03 4.36 -19.96
CA GLU A 95 13.82 4.24 -21.40
C GLU A 95 13.37 2.80 -21.75
N ALA A 96 12.49 2.62 -22.74
CA ALA A 96 12.06 1.29 -23.20
C ALA A 96 13.23 0.44 -23.73
N ALA A 97 14.26 1.08 -24.30
CA ALA A 97 15.47 0.41 -24.76
C ALA A 97 16.40 0.00 -23.62
N ARG A 98 16.29 0.64 -22.45
CA ARG A 98 17.14 0.44 -21.27
C ARG A 98 16.29 0.43 -19.99
N PRO A 99 15.29 -0.47 -19.89
CA PRO A 99 14.35 -0.46 -18.78
C PRO A 99 15.09 -0.64 -17.47
N CYS A 100 14.69 0.10 -16.44
CA CYS A 100 15.29 0.04 -15.11
C CYS A 100 16.81 0.27 -15.12
N SER A 101 17.27 1.30 -15.85
CA SER A 101 18.67 1.67 -15.98
C SER A 101 19.59 0.55 -16.49
N SER A 102 19.06 -0.47 -17.17
CA SER A 102 19.76 -1.74 -17.50
C SER A 102 20.35 -2.49 -16.29
N ARG A 103 19.85 -2.19 -15.09
CA ARG A 103 20.29 -2.70 -13.78
C ARG A 103 19.16 -3.39 -13.02
N GLY A 104 18.09 -3.72 -13.72
CA GLY A 104 16.92 -4.39 -13.18
C GLY A 104 16.04 -4.97 -14.29
N VAL A 105 14.92 -5.56 -13.90
CA VAL A 105 13.90 -6.10 -14.80
C VAL A 105 12.60 -5.36 -14.56
N CYS A 106 12.01 -4.80 -15.63
CA CYS A 106 10.71 -4.13 -15.56
C CYS A 106 9.58 -5.18 -15.62
N SER A 107 8.54 -5.00 -14.82
CA SER A 107 7.28 -5.73 -14.98
C SER A 107 6.51 -5.15 -16.17
N ASP A 108 6.86 -5.61 -17.37
CA ASP A 108 6.33 -5.16 -18.65
C ASP A 108 5.15 -6.01 -19.18
N GLY A 109 4.57 -5.59 -20.29
CA GLY A 109 3.39 -6.21 -20.89
C GLY A 109 2.05 -5.64 -20.38
N LEU A 110 0.95 -6.11 -20.99
CA LEU A 110 -0.40 -5.59 -20.71
C LEU A 110 -0.86 -5.78 -19.26
N GLY A 111 -0.38 -6.83 -18.59
CA GLY A 111 -0.63 -7.10 -17.17
C GLY A 111 0.48 -6.63 -16.24
N GLY A 112 1.54 -6.02 -16.78
CA GLY A 112 2.63 -5.44 -16.02
C GLY A 112 2.19 -4.16 -15.30
N ASN A 113 2.90 -3.82 -14.23
CA ASN A 113 2.65 -2.60 -13.44
C ASN A 113 3.81 -1.59 -13.53
N GLY A 114 4.80 -1.84 -14.39
CA GLY A 114 5.95 -0.96 -14.58
C GLY A 114 6.95 -0.95 -13.43
N THR A 115 6.78 -1.79 -12.41
CA THR A 115 7.72 -1.85 -11.29
C THR A 115 9.04 -2.49 -11.72
N CYS A 116 10.14 -1.86 -11.31
CA CYS A 116 11.49 -2.35 -11.54
C CYS A 116 11.93 -3.25 -10.39
N THR A 117 12.36 -4.47 -10.73
CA THR A 117 13.05 -5.36 -9.80
C THR A 117 14.55 -5.19 -9.99
N CYS A 118 15.21 -4.53 -9.04
CA CYS A 118 16.63 -4.20 -9.16
C CYS A 118 17.56 -5.38 -8.91
N GLN A 119 18.71 -5.36 -9.59
CA GLN A 119 19.82 -6.26 -9.30
C GLN A 119 20.41 -5.95 -7.92
N VAL A 120 21.07 -6.94 -7.32
CA VAL A 120 21.69 -6.81 -5.99
C VAL A 120 22.63 -5.61 -5.94
N GLY A 121 22.49 -4.77 -4.91
CA GLY A 121 23.31 -3.58 -4.73
C GLY A 121 22.73 -2.31 -5.37
N PHE A 122 21.70 -2.40 -6.20
CA PHE A 122 21.00 -1.26 -6.78
C PHE A 122 19.67 -0.97 -6.07
N ALA A 123 19.31 0.30 -6.04
CA ALA A 123 18.08 0.81 -5.45
C ALA A 123 17.52 1.96 -6.30
N GLY A 124 16.36 2.48 -5.89
CA GLY A 124 15.63 3.50 -6.64
C GLY A 124 14.46 2.92 -7.42
N THR A 125 13.67 3.81 -8.03
CA THR A 125 12.44 3.41 -8.75
C THR A 125 12.73 2.81 -10.12
N ALA A 126 13.89 3.13 -10.68
CA ALA A 126 14.41 2.68 -11.95
C ALA A 126 15.81 2.04 -11.82
N CYS A 127 16.19 1.58 -10.62
CA CYS A 127 17.52 1.02 -10.34
C CYS A 127 18.68 1.95 -10.72
N GLU A 128 18.43 3.25 -10.55
CA GLU A 128 19.30 4.37 -10.90
C GLU A 128 20.35 4.68 -9.82
N ASP A 129 20.14 4.18 -8.60
CA ASP A 129 21.00 4.43 -7.45
C ASP A 129 21.55 3.13 -6.84
N CYS A 130 22.48 3.27 -5.90
CA CYS A 130 22.96 2.15 -5.11
C CYS A 130 22.12 1.95 -3.84
N GLU A 131 22.09 0.72 -3.34
CA GLU A 131 21.64 0.46 -1.97
C GLU A 131 22.45 1.30 -0.97
N ALA A 132 21.86 1.55 0.20
CA ALA A 132 22.50 2.31 1.27
C ALA A 132 23.91 1.77 1.58
N ASN A 133 24.87 2.69 1.74
CA ASN A 133 26.29 2.41 2.00
C ASN A 133 27.06 1.69 0.88
N ARG A 134 26.58 1.73 -0.37
CA ARG A 134 27.33 1.23 -1.53
C ARG A 134 27.69 2.33 -2.52
N TYR A 135 28.73 2.10 -3.31
CA TYR A 135 29.21 3.08 -4.29
C TYR A 135 29.86 2.45 -5.52
N GLY A 136 30.08 3.29 -6.52
CA GLY A 136 30.75 2.96 -7.77
C GLY A 136 29.78 2.56 -8.89
N PRO A 137 30.27 2.44 -10.14
CA PRO A 137 29.41 2.27 -11.32
C PRO A 137 28.65 0.94 -11.33
N SER A 138 29.10 -0.04 -10.54
CA SER A 138 28.45 -1.34 -10.36
C SER A 138 27.83 -1.53 -8.97
N CYS A 139 27.84 -0.50 -8.11
CA CYS A 139 27.40 -0.54 -6.72
C CYS A 139 27.99 -1.72 -5.91
N SER A 140 29.17 -2.23 -6.30
CA SER A 140 29.76 -3.41 -5.68
C SER A 140 30.61 -3.07 -4.46
N SER A 141 31.12 -1.84 -4.39
CA SER A 141 31.96 -1.37 -3.30
C SER A 141 31.12 -0.89 -2.12
N VAL A 142 31.60 -1.15 -0.90
CA VAL A 142 30.91 -0.81 0.35
C VAL A 142 31.67 0.30 1.05
N CYS A 143 30.95 1.30 1.54
CA CYS A 143 31.50 2.41 2.30
C CYS A 143 32.07 1.93 3.65
N SER A 144 33.28 2.40 4.00
CA SER A 144 33.99 2.04 5.24
C SER A 144 34.08 3.18 6.25
N CYS A 145 33.31 4.26 6.08
CA CYS A 145 33.34 5.43 6.94
C CYS A 145 32.70 5.11 8.30
N VAL A 146 33.44 5.27 9.40
CA VAL A 146 32.93 5.03 10.76
C VAL A 146 32.21 6.28 11.29
N HIS A 147 32.89 7.43 11.30
CA HIS A 147 32.35 8.70 11.77
C HIS A 147 32.36 9.76 10.66
N GLY A 148 31.70 9.47 9.55
CA GLY A 148 31.63 10.39 8.42
C GLY A 148 30.59 10.01 7.39
N LEU A 149 30.41 10.90 6.41
CA LEU A 149 29.58 10.66 5.25
C LEU A 149 30.42 10.08 4.12
N CYS A 150 29.92 9.02 3.50
CA CYS A 150 30.54 8.41 2.33
C CYS A 150 30.03 9.09 1.05
N ALA A 151 30.91 9.31 0.08
CA ALA A 151 30.54 9.59 -1.29
C ALA A 151 29.95 8.32 -1.95
N ALA A 152 28.70 8.01 -1.59
CA ALA A 152 27.95 6.85 -2.02
C ALA A 152 27.27 7.05 -3.40
N GLY A 153 26.63 5.99 -3.90
CA GLY A 153 25.88 6.00 -5.16
C GLY A 153 26.71 5.66 -6.39
N VAL A 154 26.05 5.63 -7.56
CA VAL A 154 26.63 5.11 -8.82
C VAL A 154 27.84 5.92 -9.29
N LYS A 155 27.85 7.23 -9.01
CA LYS A 155 28.97 8.15 -9.31
C LYS A 155 29.92 8.34 -8.12
N GLY A 156 29.64 7.71 -6.98
CA GLY A 156 30.44 7.81 -5.78
C GLY A 156 31.79 7.11 -5.91
N ASP A 157 32.81 7.68 -5.30
CA ASP A 157 34.18 7.12 -5.22
C ASP A 157 34.47 6.46 -3.86
N GLY A 158 33.51 6.52 -2.92
CA GLY A 158 33.65 5.96 -1.58
C GLY A 158 34.47 6.80 -0.62
N ARG A 159 34.88 8.01 -1.02
CA ARG A 159 35.65 8.90 -0.15
C ARG A 159 34.83 9.33 1.06
N CYS A 160 35.44 9.26 2.24
CA CYS A 160 34.81 9.70 3.47
C CYS A 160 35.05 11.19 3.71
N THR A 161 33.97 11.90 4.04
CA THR A 161 34.02 13.24 4.64
C THR A 161 33.73 13.08 6.13
N CYS A 162 34.77 13.24 6.94
CA CYS A 162 34.69 12.99 8.37
C CYS A 162 33.88 14.07 9.08
N PHE A 163 33.14 13.65 10.11
CA PHE A 163 32.55 14.58 11.06
C PHE A 163 33.65 15.27 11.87
N SER A 164 33.35 16.44 12.41
CA SER A 164 34.28 17.19 13.24
C SER A 164 34.78 16.34 14.41
N GLY A 165 36.08 16.44 14.69
CA GLY A 165 36.74 15.64 15.71
C GLY A 165 37.28 14.28 15.25
N TYR A 166 37.02 13.86 14.01
CA TYR A 166 37.55 12.62 13.44
C TYR A 166 38.37 12.88 12.18
N GLY A 167 39.34 12.00 11.94
CA GLY A 167 40.21 12.01 10.78
C GLY A 167 40.58 10.60 10.33
N GLY A 168 41.48 10.54 9.35
CA GLY A 168 41.84 9.30 8.66
C GLY A 168 40.94 9.04 7.44
N ALA A 169 41.34 8.08 6.61
CA ALA A 169 40.63 7.76 5.37
C ALA A 169 39.21 7.20 5.62
N SER A 170 39.01 6.50 6.74
CA SER A 170 37.75 5.92 7.20
C SER A 170 37.08 6.68 8.34
N CYS A 171 37.61 7.83 8.76
CA CYS A 171 37.09 8.61 9.90
C CYS A 171 37.05 7.81 11.21
N ASP A 172 38.00 6.91 11.38
CA ASP A 172 38.17 6.02 12.53
C ASP A 172 39.09 6.61 13.61
N LYS A 173 39.87 7.64 13.27
CA LYS A 173 40.85 8.23 14.18
C LYS A 173 40.26 9.48 14.83
N GLU A 174 40.11 9.47 16.14
CA GLU A 174 39.79 10.68 16.88
C GLU A 174 40.98 11.66 16.83
N LEU A 175 40.68 12.95 16.63
CA LEU A 175 41.71 13.98 16.62
C LEU A 175 42.32 14.13 18.03
N PRO A 176 43.65 14.29 18.15
CA PRO A 176 44.32 14.38 19.46
C PRO A 176 43.76 15.49 20.35
N GLU A 177 43.36 16.61 19.75
CA GLU A 177 42.74 17.73 20.45
C GLU A 177 41.40 17.32 21.09
N CYS A 178 40.58 16.54 20.39
CA CYS A 178 39.32 16.01 20.91
C CYS A 178 39.53 14.95 22.00
N ALA A 179 40.51 14.07 21.83
CA ALA A 179 40.88 13.10 22.86
C ALA A 179 41.29 13.80 24.16
N SER A 180 41.98 14.95 24.07
CA SER A 180 42.37 15.75 25.24
C SER A 180 41.18 16.43 25.94
N LEU A 181 40.11 16.75 25.20
CA LEU A 181 38.90 17.40 25.72
C LEU A 181 38.06 16.47 26.61
N SER A 182 38.25 15.14 26.51
CA SER A 182 37.56 14.13 27.33
C SER A 182 36.05 14.36 27.40
N CYS A 183 35.40 14.42 26.22
CA CYS A 183 33.99 14.73 26.11
C CYS A 183 33.10 13.75 26.91
N GLN A 184 32.10 14.30 27.58
CA GLN A 184 31.20 13.53 28.44
C GLN A 184 30.30 12.58 27.63
N GLN A 185 29.65 11.62 28.31
CA GLN A 185 28.73 10.70 27.63
C GLN A 185 27.58 11.45 26.93
N ASN A 186 27.18 10.94 25.76
CA ASN A 186 26.20 11.57 24.86
C ASN A 186 26.60 12.96 24.33
N SER A 187 27.91 13.23 24.28
CA SER A 187 28.47 14.40 23.61
C SER A 187 29.52 13.98 22.58
N ARG A 188 29.79 14.84 21.61
CA ARG A 188 30.86 14.69 20.63
C ARG A 188 31.68 15.97 20.55
N CYS A 189 32.94 15.81 20.20
CA CYS A 189 33.79 16.93 19.86
C CYS A 189 33.31 17.54 18.54
N MET A 190 33.13 18.86 18.49
CA MET A 190 32.83 19.56 17.25
C MET A 190 33.49 20.93 17.22
N GLU A 191 33.76 21.41 16.01
CA GLU A 191 34.27 22.76 15.80
C GLU A 191 33.16 23.79 16.03
N GLU A 192 33.46 24.80 16.84
CA GLU A 192 32.56 25.91 17.11
C GLU A 192 32.57 26.90 15.93
N ALA A 193 31.40 27.14 15.35
CA ALA A 193 31.26 27.90 14.10
C ALA A 193 31.83 29.34 14.13
N LEU A 194 31.93 29.97 15.30
CA LEU A 194 32.39 31.36 15.46
C LEU A 194 33.90 31.47 15.70
N THR A 195 34.49 30.49 16.36
CA THR A 195 35.87 30.55 16.87
C THR A 195 36.80 29.57 16.18
N GLY A 196 36.26 28.56 15.48
CA GLY A 196 37.02 27.44 14.94
C GLY A 196 37.59 26.52 16.03
N ARG A 197 37.22 26.72 17.29
CA ARG A 197 37.74 25.93 18.42
C ARG A 197 36.97 24.63 18.56
N LEU A 198 37.68 23.55 18.82
CA LEU A 198 37.07 22.27 19.17
C LEU A 198 36.48 22.33 20.58
N VAL A 199 35.19 22.01 20.69
CA VAL A 199 34.42 21.99 21.93
C VAL A 199 33.54 20.75 22.00
N CYS A 200 33.28 20.24 23.20
CA CYS A 200 32.31 19.16 23.38
C CYS A 200 30.89 19.74 23.30
N ARG A 201 30.04 19.16 22.45
CA ARG A 201 28.61 19.48 22.40
C ARG A 201 27.78 18.20 22.42
N CYS A 202 26.61 18.29 23.03
CA CYS A 202 25.68 17.17 23.08
C CYS A 202 25.32 16.66 21.68
N LEU A 203 25.11 15.35 21.58
CA LEU A 203 24.59 14.72 20.37
C LEU A 203 23.18 15.27 20.04
N PRO A 204 22.73 15.18 18.78
CA PRO A 204 21.36 15.55 18.42
C PRO A 204 20.34 14.85 19.33
N GLY A 205 19.36 15.62 19.79
CA GLY A 205 18.34 15.16 20.74
C GLY A 205 18.78 15.10 22.21
N TYR A 206 19.97 15.60 22.54
CA TYR A 206 20.44 15.80 23.91
C TYR A 206 20.64 17.30 24.20
N GLN A 207 20.41 17.69 25.45
CA GLN A 207 20.65 19.05 25.93
C GLN A 207 21.71 19.09 27.03
N GLN A 208 22.53 20.14 27.01
CA GLN A 208 23.56 20.35 28.01
C GLN A 208 22.91 20.78 29.33
N THR A 209 23.14 20.02 30.39
CA THR A 209 22.83 20.41 31.77
C THR A 209 24.15 20.70 32.51
N ALA A 210 24.10 21.15 33.77
CA ALA A 210 25.26 21.56 34.56
C ALA A 210 26.40 20.51 34.66
N ALA A 211 26.13 19.23 34.43
CA ALA A 211 27.13 18.16 34.57
C ALA A 211 27.15 17.10 33.46
N GLN A 212 26.18 17.08 32.53
CA GLN A 212 26.05 16.01 31.52
C GLN A 212 25.06 16.37 30.41
N CYS A 213 25.14 15.65 29.29
CA CYS A 213 24.17 15.66 28.21
C CYS A 213 23.03 14.69 28.50
N VAL A 214 21.83 15.23 28.71
CA VAL A 214 20.60 14.44 28.98
C VAL A 214 19.69 14.46 27.76
N SER A 215 19.00 13.35 27.49
CA SER A 215 18.05 13.25 26.38
C SER A 215 16.94 14.29 26.54
N VAL A 216 16.70 15.06 25.50
CA VAL A 216 15.56 15.98 25.43
C VAL A 216 14.29 15.14 25.45
N ASN A 217 13.35 15.49 26.35
CA ASN A 217 12.07 14.81 26.47
C ASN A 217 10.97 15.67 25.82
N PRO A 218 10.49 15.31 24.61
CA PRO A 218 9.44 16.08 23.93
C PRO A 218 8.10 16.07 24.68
N CYS A 219 7.83 15.07 25.53
CA CYS A 219 6.56 14.96 26.25
C CYS A 219 6.32 16.11 27.24
N LEU A 220 7.38 16.82 27.65
CA LEU A 220 7.25 18.02 28.49
C LEU A 220 6.64 19.22 27.74
N GLN A 221 6.58 19.17 26.41
CA GLN A 221 6.07 20.25 25.55
C GLN A 221 4.64 19.98 25.04
N GLN A 222 3.89 19.06 25.64
CA GLN A 222 2.51 18.72 25.23
C GLN A 222 2.36 18.41 23.72
N VAL A 223 3.27 17.61 23.18
CA VAL A 223 3.35 17.28 21.74
C VAL A 223 2.28 16.31 21.22
N CYS A 224 1.56 15.62 22.11
CA CYS A 224 0.52 14.66 21.78
C CYS A 224 -0.89 15.25 21.93
N HIS A 225 -1.90 14.58 21.38
CA HIS A 225 -3.29 14.95 21.58
C HIS A 225 -3.66 14.97 23.08
N VAL A 226 -4.64 15.80 23.46
CA VAL A 226 -5.14 15.87 24.85
C VAL A 226 -5.70 14.53 25.37
N HIS A 227 -6.18 13.69 24.46
CA HIS A 227 -6.65 12.33 24.74
C HIS A 227 -5.62 11.25 24.38
N ALA A 228 -4.34 11.60 24.36
CA ALA A 228 -3.24 10.66 24.17
C ALA A 228 -2.25 10.74 25.33
N THR A 229 -1.61 9.61 25.61
CA THR A 229 -0.48 9.51 26.52
C THR A 229 0.82 9.61 25.71
N CYS A 230 1.71 10.49 26.14
CA CYS A 230 3.04 10.62 25.56
C CYS A 230 4.04 9.71 26.28
N VAL A 231 4.83 8.96 25.51
CA VAL A 231 5.90 8.10 26.01
C VAL A 231 7.21 8.56 25.38
N HIS A 232 8.17 8.98 26.21
CA HIS A 232 9.52 9.32 25.76
C HIS A 232 10.25 8.03 25.37
N SER A 233 10.53 7.87 24.08
CA SER A 233 11.09 6.64 23.50
C SER A 233 12.59 6.71 23.22
N GLY A 234 13.18 7.90 23.31
CA GLY A 234 14.60 8.13 23.08
C GLY A 234 14.92 9.63 22.95
N PRO A 235 16.19 9.99 22.67
CA PRO A 235 16.63 11.39 22.60
C PRO A 235 15.83 12.19 21.57
N ASP A 236 15.04 13.15 22.04
CA ASP A 236 14.11 13.95 21.23
C ASP A 236 13.08 13.11 20.43
N GLN A 237 12.82 11.88 20.89
CA GLN A 237 11.85 10.96 20.31
C GLN A 237 10.73 10.66 21.30
N HIS A 238 9.52 10.56 20.76
CA HIS A 238 8.33 10.26 21.54
C HIS A 238 7.35 9.44 20.73
N LEU A 239 6.52 8.69 21.44
CA LEU A 239 5.36 7.99 20.91
C LEU A 239 4.11 8.57 21.57
N CYS A 240 3.09 8.84 20.76
CA CYS A 240 1.78 9.23 21.25
C CYS A 240 0.84 8.02 21.10
N ALA A 241 0.20 7.60 22.18
CA ALA A 241 -0.80 6.55 22.15
C ALA A 241 -2.14 7.11 22.59
N CYS A 242 -3.19 6.95 21.78
CA CYS A 242 -4.53 7.36 22.19
C CYS A 242 -4.97 6.61 23.45
N ASN A 243 -5.59 7.35 24.37
CA ASN A 243 -6.11 6.79 25.60
C ASN A 243 -7.27 5.83 25.31
N HIS A 244 -7.58 4.96 26.27
CA HIS A 244 -8.68 4.01 26.14
C HIS A 244 -10.00 4.71 25.75
N GLY A 245 -10.70 4.15 24.74
CA GLY A 245 -11.91 4.75 24.17
C GLY A 245 -11.66 5.75 23.05
N TYR A 246 -10.41 5.99 22.65
CA TYR A 246 -10.04 6.81 21.50
C TYR A 246 -9.16 6.02 20.51
N SER A 247 -9.27 6.34 19.23
CA SER A 247 -8.48 5.76 18.14
C SER A 247 -7.89 6.84 17.24
N GLY A 248 -6.70 6.56 16.71
CA GLY A 248 -5.98 7.45 15.80
C GLY A 248 -4.48 7.23 15.91
N ASP A 249 -3.71 8.22 15.47
CA ASP A 249 -2.23 8.18 15.42
C ASP A 249 -1.58 8.78 16.69
N GLY A 250 -2.36 9.15 17.70
CA GLY A 250 -1.88 9.75 18.95
C GLY A 250 -1.66 11.27 18.87
N ARG A 251 -1.53 11.84 17.66
CA ARG A 251 -1.60 13.30 17.44
C ARG A 251 -3.03 13.77 17.24
N VAL A 252 -3.84 12.92 16.63
CA VAL A 252 -5.29 13.06 16.52
C VAL A 252 -5.91 11.82 17.14
N CYS A 253 -6.72 12.01 18.17
CA CYS A 253 -7.45 10.92 18.81
C CYS A 253 -8.93 11.23 18.79
N MET A 254 -9.67 10.43 18.02
CA MET A 254 -11.13 10.50 17.92
C MET A 254 -11.75 9.45 18.83
N ALA A 255 -12.88 9.78 19.44
CA ALA A 255 -13.60 8.80 20.26
C ALA A 255 -13.98 7.59 19.39
N VAL A 256 -13.69 6.39 19.87
CA VAL A 256 -14.05 5.14 19.20
C VAL A 256 -15.56 5.02 19.23
N ASP A 257 -16.15 4.79 18.05
CA ASP A 257 -17.57 4.47 17.96
C ASP A 257 -17.80 3.00 18.40
N PRO A 258 -18.42 2.75 19.57
CA PRO A 258 -18.71 1.39 20.00
C PRO A 258 -19.70 0.70 19.06
N CYS A 259 -20.53 1.44 18.32
CA CYS A 259 -21.49 0.88 17.37
C CYS A 259 -20.82 0.20 16.16
N GLN A 260 -19.59 0.62 15.81
CA GLN A 260 -18.81 -0.03 14.76
C GLN A 260 -18.32 -1.43 15.20
N ASN A 261 -18.16 -1.66 16.50
CA ASN A 261 -17.69 -2.92 17.05
C ASN A 261 -18.87 -3.75 17.58
N LYS A 262 -19.26 -4.79 16.82
CA LYS A 262 -20.37 -5.71 17.18
C LYS A 262 -21.68 -4.97 17.50
N HIS A 263 -22.00 -3.91 16.74
CA HIS A 263 -23.20 -3.08 16.93
C HIS A 263 -23.34 -2.53 18.36
N GLY A 264 -22.22 -2.31 19.06
CA GLY A 264 -22.22 -1.89 20.46
C GLY A 264 -22.76 -2.93 21.44
N GLY A 265 -22.88 -4.20 21.03
CA GLY A 265 -23.58 -5.25 21.77
C GLY A 265 -25.11 -5.16 21.66
N CYS A 266 -25.65 -4.25 20.85
CA CYS A 266 -27.08 -4.13 20.59
C CYS A 266 -27.56 -5.18 19.57
N SER A 267 -28.85 -5.55 19.63
CA SER A 267 -29.45 -6.46 18.64
C SER A 267 -29.54 -5.78 17.26
N THR A 268 -28.98 -6.41 16.23
CA THR A 268 -28.99 -5.88 14.86
C THR A 268 -30.38 -5.85 14.23
N GLU A 269 -31.38 -6.54 14.81
CA GLU A 269 -32.70 -6.71 14.20
C GLU A 269 -33.77 -5.74 14.73
N SER A 270 -33.62 -5.26 15.97
CA SER A 270 -34.65 -4.46 16.65
C SER A 270 -34.15 -3.13 17.21
N THR A 271 -32.83 -2.91 17.17
CA THR A 271 -32.22 -1.73 17.79
C THR A 271 -31.22 -1.02 16.87
N ARG A 272 -31.24 0.31 16.91
CA ARG A 272 -30.20 1.18 16.35
C ARG A 272 -29.24 1.55 17.47
N CYS A 273 -27.95 1.31 17.23
CA CYS A 273 -26.90 1.81 18.09
C CYS A 273 -26.66 3.29 17.77
N LEU A 274 -26.73 4.15 18.78
CA LEU A 274 -26.51 5.59 18.64
C LEU A 274 -25.44 6.05 19.64
N ILE A 275 -24.47 6.82 19.15
CA ILE A 275 -23.53 7.54 20.02
C ILE A 275 -24.24 8.79 20.53
N LEU A 276 -24.47 8.88 21.84
CA LEU A 276 -24.92 10.13 22.45
C LEU A 276 -23.71 11.03 22.70
N ALA A 277 -23.45 11.96 21.78
CA ALA A 277 -22.45 13.01 21.99
C ALA A 277 -22.99 14.01 23.02
N THR A 278 -22.29 14.17 24.14
CA THR A 278 -22.62 15.20 25.13
C THR A 278 -22.28 16.58 24.56
N LEU A 279 -23.29 17.34 24.16
CA LEU A 279 -23.15 18.79 23.97
C LEU A 279 -22.88 19.44 25.34
N PRO A 280 -22.00 20.46 25.44
CA PRO A 280 -21.83 21.20 26.68
C PRO A 280 -23.07 22.08 26.90
N VAL A 281 -24.03 21.57 27.67
CA VAL A 281 -25.16 22.37 28.15
C VAL A 281 -24.66 23.17 29.37
N PRO A 282 -24.88 24.49 29.44
CA PRO A 282 -24.43 25.31 30.58
C PRO A 282 -24.97 24.77 31.91
N LEU A 283 -24.13 24.87 32.95
CA LEU A 283 -24.28 24.34 34.32
C LEU A 283 -25.54 24.77 35.09
N SER A 284 -26.47 25.51 34.47
CA SER A 284 -27.71 25.96 35.10
C SER A 284 -28.84 24.92 35.03
N LEU A 285 -28.66 23.75 34.39
CA LEU A 285 -29.76 22.81 34.13
C LEU A 285 -29.49 21.32 34.38
N VAL A 286 -28.47 20.92 35.16
CA VAL A 286 -28.21 19.47 35.36
C VAL A 286 -28.04 19.10 36.84
N SER A 287 -29.03 18.40 37.38
CA SER A 287 -28.93 17.63 38.62
C SER A 287 -28.02 16.41 38.43
N LEU A 288 -27.22 16.13 39.46
CA LEU A 288 -26.18 15.10 39.53
C LEU A 288 -26.59 13.71 39.00
N SER A 289 -25.95 13.26 37.93
CA SER A 289 -25.37 11.90 37.79
C SER A 289 -24.74 11.74 36.40
N TRP A 290 -23.45 11.99 36.33
CA TRP A 290 -22.61 11.65 35.18
C TRP A 290 -22.04 10.26 35.41
N LEU A 291 -22.37 9.30 34.55
CA LEU A 291 -21.61 8.08 34.32
C LEU A 291 -21.97 7.56 32.92
N SER A 292 -20.93 7.24 32.15
CA SER A 292 -20.96 6.76 30.77
C SER A 292 -21.76 5.48 30.56
N ASN A 293 -22.27 5.30 29.33
CA ASN A 293 -22.22 4.09 28.48
C ASN A 293 -23.48 3.92 27.61
N LEU A 294 -23.26 3.59 26.33
CA LEU A 294 -24.14 2.94 25.34
C LEU A 294 -25.67 3.00 25.55
N VAL A 295 -26.38 3.60 24.57
CA VAL A 295 -27.85 3.58 24.51
C VAL A 295 -28.30 2.87 23.23
N CYS A 296 -28.80 1.65 23.34
CA CYS A 296 -29.51 0.98 22.25
C CYS A 296 -30.90 1.63 22.10
N GLY A 297 -31.21 2.23 20.94
CA GLY A 297 -32.53 2.78 20.63
C GLY A 297 -33.39 1.78 19.86
N LEU A 298 -34.68 1.66 20.15
CA LEU A 298 -35.60 0.83 19.37
C LEU A 298 -35.87 1.45 17.99
N GLN A 299 -35.91 0.64 16.94
CA GLN A 299 -36.30 1.09 15.61
C GLN A 299 -37.84 1.21 15.54
N SER A 300 -38.40 2.42 15.58
CA SER A 300 -39.84 2.63 15.37
C SER A 300 -40.17 2.62 13.87
N PRO A 301 -41.18 1.87 13.40
CA PRO A 301 -41.59 1.86 11.99
C PRO A 301 -42.50 3.04 11.58
N CYS A 302 -42.79 4.00 12.48
CA CYS A 302 -43.77 5.06 12.22
C CYS A 302 -43.12 6.45 12.16
N PRO A 303 -43.06 7.12 10.99
CA PRO A 303 -42.35 8.40 10.82
C PRO A 303 -43.14 9.65 11.26
N HIS A 304 -44.32 9.54 11.89
CA HIS A 304 -45.22 10.68 12.08
C HIS A 304 -45.88 10.88 13.46
N LEU A 305 -45.47 10.17 14.52
CA LEU A 305 -45.96 10.47 15.87
C LEU A 305 -44.83 10.96 16.77
N SER A 306 -44.98 12.19 17.28
CA SER A 306 -44.14 12.76 18.34
C SER A 306 -44.17 11.86 19.58
N CYS A 307 -43.19 10.98 19.71
CA CYS A 307 -43.00 10.17 20.91
C CYS A 307 -42.35 11.06 21.99
N ALA A 308 -43.07 11.34 23.07
CA ALA A 308 -42.51 12.03 24.23
C ALA A 308 -41.59 11.09 25.01
N VAL A 309 -40.32 11.45 25.13
CA VAL A 309 -39.33 10.74 25.95
C VAL A 309 -39.59 11.08 27.42
N ARG A 310 -39.97 10.09 28.24
CA ARG A 310 -40.08 10.26 29.70
C ARG A 310 -39.14 9.30 30.40
N LEU A 311 -38.19 9.86 31.14
CA LEU A 311 -37.13 9.16 31.88
C LEU A 311 -37.72 8.49 33.13
N LEU A 312 -37.49 7.18 33.34
CA LEU A 312 -37.78 6.53 34.62
C LEU A 312 -36.51 5.84 35.14
N LEU A 313 -36.07 6.26 36.33
CA LEU A 313 -34.95 5.69 37.09
C LEU A 313 -35.42 4.41 37.81
N VAL A 314 -34.86 3.26 37.44
CA VAL A 314 -35.04 2.02 38.20
C VAL A 314 -33.78 1.77 39.03
N LEU A 315 -33.88 2.02 40.34
CA LEU A 315 -32.82 1.74 41.31
C LEU A 315 -32.77 0.23 41.61
N THR A 316 -31.78 -0.47 41.08
CA THR A 316 -31.31 -1.73 41.66
C THR A 316 -29.78 -1.68 41.76
N ARG A 317 -29.24 -2.27 42.85
CA ARG A 317 -27.86 -2.09 43.34
C ARG A 317 -26.80 -2.32 42.25
N SER A 318 -26.26 -1.21 41.73
CA SER A 318 -24.96 -0.95 41.10
C SER A 318 -24.39 -1.95 40.05
N PRO A 319 -24.04 -1.50 38.81
CA PRO A 319 -24.35 -0.23 38.16
C PRO A 319 -25.67 -0.33 37.38
N VAL A 320 -26.39 0.78 37.39
CA VAL A 320 -27.81 0.92 37.05
C VAL A 320 -28.04 0.73 35.54
N HIS A 321 -28.81 -0.29 35.17
CA HIS A 321 -29.36 -0.44 33.83
C HIS A 321 -30.60 0.46 33.68
N LEU A 322 -30.54 1.42 32.77
CA LEU A 322 -31.70 2.20 32.34
C LEU A 322 -32.45 1.41 31.25
N VAL A 323 -33.61 0.83 31.57
CA VAL A 323 -34.49 0.18 30.58
C VAL A 323 -35.65 1.13 30.28
N LEU A 324 -35.71 1.66 29.06
CA LEU A 324 -36.85 2.44 28.56
C LEU A 324 -37.99 1.50 28.13
N SER A 325 -39.17 1.67 28.71
CA SER A 325 -40.41 1.05 28.22
C SER A 325 -41.25 2.08 27.44
N LEU A 326 -41.52 1.80 26.16
CA LEU A 326 -42.50 2.53 25.35
C LEU A 326 -43.88 1.88 25.48
N THR A 327 -44.85 2.59 26.05
CA THR A 327 -46.28 2.25 25.91
C THR A 327 -46.87 3.09 24.78
N CYS A 328 -47.20 2.48 23.66
CA CYS A 328 -48.05 3.10 22.64
C CYS A 328 -49.52 2.79 22.97
N PRO A 329 -50.44 3.78 23.03
CA PRO A 329 -51.86 3.49 23.05
C PRO A 329 -52.25 2.85 21.72
N ASN A 330 -52.81 1.66 21.80
CA ASN A 330 -53.22 0.82 20.67
C ASN A 330 -54.44 1.44 19.98
N PRO A 331 -54.41 1.84 18.70
CA PRO A 331 -55.60 2.31 18.01
C PRO A 331 -56.22 1.17 17.20
N HIS A 332 -56.54 0.03 17.81
CA HIS A 332 -57.48 -0.97 17.27
C HIS A 332 -57.98 -1.87 18.41
N LEU A 333 -58.87 -1.32 19.23
CA LEU A 333 -59.87 -2.09 19.98
C LEU A 333 -61.21 -1.34 19.87
N SER A 334 -61.93 -1.66 18.81
CA SER A 334 -63.39 -1.57 18.67
C SER A 334 -63.78 -2.51 17.53
#